data_AF-A0A7W0L9Z3-F1
#
_entry.id   AF-A0A7W0L9Z3-F1
#
_cell.length_a   1.000
_cell.length_b   1.000
_cell.length_c   1.000
_cell.angle_alpha   90.00
_cell.angle_beta   90.00
_cell.angle_gamma   90.00
#
_symmetry.space_group_name_H-M   'P 1'
#
loop_
_entity.id
_entity.type
_entity.pdbx_description
1 polymer ?
#
loop_
_entity_poly.entity_id
_entity_poly.type
_entity_poly.pdbx_seq_one_letter_code
_entity_poly.pdbx_strand_id
1 'polypeptide(L)'
;MSQSDDTTPYNTYSVDEETQLQAEDTLVDRNVDDVLDEGYTAPEKWSPGQGFGTTAEEEEHGESLDQRLVQEQPDPAVAEVEQAAAAGMDGEDPVDDEIDTDLDTDLDGAGASVDDQIGELIDDQVGEDRAGRLVAPDEGAHTDVEGQLNAEDVGIDSAAASAEEAAMHVVPDDA
;
A
#
# COMPACT_ATOMS: atom_id res chain seq x y z
N MET A 1 51.76 28.54 22.49
CA MET A 1 50.58 28.80 21.65
C MET A 1 49.84 27.48 21.55
N SER A 2 48.58 27.48 21.98
CA SER A 2 47.76 26.31 22.32
C SER A 2 47.59 25.30 21.19
N GLN A 3 47.62 24.01 21.53
CA GLN A 3 46.85 23.00 20.83
C GLN A 3 45.37 23.38 20.93
N SER A 4 44.69 23.55 19.80
CA SER A 4 43.24 23.59 19.75
C SER A 4 42.77 22.14 19.59
N ASP A 5 42.14 21.61 20.63
CA ASP A 5 41.39 20.35 20.58
C ASP A 5 40.17 20.55 19.68
N ASP A 6 40.20 19.93 18.50
CA ASP A 6 39.06 19.80 17.60
C ASP A 6 38.14 18.71 18.16
N THR A 7 37.22 19.11 19.04
CA THR A 7 36.22 18.20 19.63
C THR A 7 34.87 18.53 19.02
N THR A 8 34.66 18.20 17.75
CA THR A 8 33.29 18.16 17.22
C THR A 8 32.56 17.00 17.90
N PRO A 9 31.45 17.22 18.63
CA PRO A 9 30.72 16.14 19.27
C PRO A 9 30.17 15.20 18.19
N TYR A 10 30.64 13.94 18.22
CA TYR A 10 30.05 12.81 17.49
C TYR A 10 28.53 12.82 17.78
N ASN A 11 27.69 13.03 16.75
CA ASN A 11 26.22 13.20 16.78
C ASN A 11 25.62 14.60 17.06
N THR A 12 26.27 15.70 16.63
CA THR A 12 25.47 16.82 16.12
C THR A 12 25.27 16.59 14.63
N TYR A 13 24.04 16.62 14.14
CA TYR A 13 23.84 16.86 12.70
C TYR A 13 24.66 18.11 12.38
N SER A 14 25.56 18.04 11.40
CA SER A 14 26.30 19.19 10.92
C SER A 14 25.27 20.24 10.51
N VAL A 15 25.22 21.35 11.25
CA VAL A 15 24.37 22.50 10.93
C VAL A 15 25.04 23.35 9.84
N ASP A 16 26.28 23.02 9.46
CA ASP A 16 26.96 23.55 8.29
C ASP A 16 26.37 22.93 7.01
N GLU A 17 25.57 23.75 6.32
CA GLU A 17 25.34 23.95 4.87
C GLU A 17 25.46 22.80 3.85
N GLU A 18 25.63 21.53 4.23
CA GLU A 18 25.74 20.40 3.30
C GLU A 18 24.42 19.64 3.09
N THR A 19 23.30 20.36 3.11
CA THR A 19 21.97 19.75 2.80
C THR A 19 21.60 19.85 1.31
N GLN A 20 22.32 20.67 0.53
CA GLN A 20 22.16 20.77 -0.92
C GLN A 20 23.51 20.52 -1.60
N LEU A 21 23.51 19.61 -2.57
CA LEU A 21 24.70 19.29 -3.36
C LEU A 21 25.05 20.50 -4.23
N GLN A 22 26.32 20.88 -4.23
CA GLN A 22 26.79 22.02 -5.00
C GLN A 22 26.82 21.70 -6.50
N ALA A 23 26.96 22.71 -7.34
CA ALA A 23 27.09 22.51 -8.80
C ALA A 23 28.32 21.65 -9.17
N GLU A 24 29.36 21.67 -8.34
CA GLU A 24 30.54 20.81 -8.48
C GLU A 24 30.24 19.33 -8.21
N ASP A 25 29.24 19.02 -7.39
CA ASP A 25 28.83 17.65 -7.05
C ASP A 25 27.74 17.11 -7.99
N THR A 26 26.77 17.94 -8.36
CA THR A 26 25.66 17.55 -9.25
C THR A 26 26.00 17.70 -10.73
N LEU A 27 27.03 18.48 -11.05
CA LEU A 27 27.40 18.87 -12.42
C LEU A 27 26.23 19.57 -13.17
N VAL A 28 25.28 20.13 -12.41
CA VAL A 28 24.13 20.88 -12.91
C VAL A 28 24.30 22.33 -12.50
N ASP A 29 24.64 23.18 -13.46
CA ASP A 29 24.75 24.62 -13.27
C ASP A 29 23.39 25.29 -13.55
N ARG A 30 22.77 25.85 -12.50
CA ARG A 30 21.51 26.61 -12.58
C ARG A 30 21.74 28.12 -12.63
N ASN A 31 22.98 28.55 -12.89
CA ASN A 31 23.41 29.95 -13.02
C ASN A 31 23.14 30.79 -11.75
N VAL A 32 23.43 30.20 -10.59
CA VAL A 32 23.41 30.85 -9.27
C VAL A 32 24.75 30.61 -8.58
N ASP A 33 25.24 31.59 -7.82
CA ASP A 33 26.51 31.48 -7.10
C ASP A 33 26.42 30.50 -5.92
N ASP A 34 25.26 30.48 -5.23
CA ASP A 34 24.89 29.48 -4.23
C ASP A 34 23.56 28.81 -4.65
N VAL A 35 23.48 27.49 -4.52
CA VAL A 35 22.23 26.73 -4.75
C VAL A 35 21.11 27.23 -3.82
N LEU A 36 21.45 27.72 -2.62
CA LEU A 36 20.52 28.31 -1.67
C LEU A 36 19.96 29.68 -2.10
N ASP A 37 20.58 30.36 -3.06
CA ASP A 37 20.08 31.63 -3.60
C ASP A 37 18.88 31.44 -4.55
N GLU A 38 18.59 30.20 -4.95
CA GLU A 38 17.41 29.90 -5.75
C GLU A 38 16.14 30.04 -4.91
N GLY A 39 15.40 31.12 -5.13
CA GLY A 39 14.09 31.30 -4.55
C GLY A 39 13.07 30.30 -5.10
N TYR A 40 12.38 29.57 -4.24
CA TYR A 40 11.21 28.78 -4.63
C TYR A 40 9.98 29.68 -4.79
N THR A 41 9.32 29.59 -5.95
CA THR A 41 7.99 30.21 -6.17
C THR A 41 6.94 29.12 -6.15
N ALA A 42 5.90 29.31 -5.32
CA ALA A 42 4.78 28.37 -5.30
C ALA A 42 4.10 28.35 -6.68
N PRO A 43 3.62 27.19 -7.15
CA PRO A 43 2.91 27.11 -8.41
C PRO A 43 1.69 28.04 -8.39
N GLU A 44 1.48 28.84 -9.45
CA GLU A 44 0.34 29.76 -9.56
C GLU A 44 -1.01 29.04 -9.75
N LYS A 45 -0.99 27.72 -9.88
CA LYS A 45 -2.19 26.90 -10.08
C LYS A 45 -2.82 26.49 -8.75
N TRP A 46 -4.12 26.24 -8.82
CA TRP A 46 -4.95 25.75 -7.73
C TRP A 46 -4.25 24.62 -6.96
N SER A 47 -4.10 24.78 -5.66
CA SER A 47 -3.61 23.71 -4.80
C SER A 47 -4.76 22.76 -4.44
N PRO A 48 -4.50 21.45 -4.25
CA PRO A 48 -5.55 20.51 -3.81
C PRO A 48 -6.26 20.95 -2.53
N GLY A 49 -5.55 21.65 -1.63
CA GLY A 49 -6.11 22.23 -0.40
C GLY A 49 -6.98 23.48 -0.59
N GLN A 50 -7.22 23.91 -1.82
CA GLN A 50 -8.21 24.92 -2.18
C GLN A 50 -9.44 24.29 -2.86
N GLY A 51 -9.47 22.96 -3.00
CA GLY A 51 -10.59 22.22 -3.58
C GLY A 51 -11.77 22.04 -2.61
N PHE A 52 -12.77 21.27 -3.05
CA PHE A 52 -13.93 20.90 -2.24
C PHE A 52 -13.51 20.02 -1.05
N GLY A 53 -14.23 20.13 0.07
CA GLY A 53 -13.97 19.32 1.27
C GLY A 53 -13.03 20.00 2.28
N THR A 54 -12.83 21.31 2.15
CA THR A 54 -12.00 22.10 3.08
C THR A 54 -12.84 22.85 4.11
N THR A 55 -14.15 22.91 3.89
CA THR A 55 -15.13 23.49 4.82
C THR A 55 -15.97 22.41 5.48
N ALA A 56 -16.43 22.66 6.71
CA ALA A 56 -17.25 21.70 7.47
C ALA A 56 -18.57 21.32 6.76
N GLU A 57 -19.13 22.23 5.96
CA GLU A 57 -20.35 21.96 5.17
C GLU A 57 -20.06 21.00 4.01
N GLU A 58 -18.93 21.18 3.33
CA GLU A 58 -18.49 20.31 2.23
C GLU A 58 -18.11 18.91 2.72
N GLU A 59 -17.50 18.79 3.91
CA GLU A 59 -17.24 17.49 4.55
C GLU A 59 -18.54 16.72 4.86
N GLU A 60 -19.60 17.41 5.29
CA GLU A 60 -20.91 16.79 5.55
C GLU A 60 -21.61 16.37 4.26
N HIS A 61 -21.53 17.19 3.21
CA HIS A 61 -22.18 16.90 1.93
C HIS A 61 -21.45 15.84 1.11
N GLY A 62 -20.12 15.79 1.22
CA GLY A 62 -19.25 14.97 0.38
C GLY A 62 -19.20 15.44 -1.08
N GLU A 63 -18.15 15.02 -1.79
CA GLU A 63 -18.00 15.31 -3.22
C GLU A 63 -18.96 14.46 -4.06
N SER A 64 -19.48 15.03 -5.15
CA SER A 64 -20.24 14.24 -6.13
C SER A 64 -19.32 13.37 -6.99
N LEU A 65 -19.87 12.28 -7.55
CA LEU A 65 -19.10 11.41 -8.45
C LEU A 65 -18.57 12.16 -9.68
N ASP A 66 -19.37 13.08 -10.24
CA ASP A 66 -18.96 13.91 -11.38
C ASP A 66 -17.79 14.84 -11.01
N GLN A 67 -17.78 15.38 -9.79
CA GLN A 67 -16.67 16.18 -9.29
C GLN A 67 -15.39 15.37 -9.15
N ARG A 68 -15.48 14.12 -8.68
CA ARG A 68 -14.34 13.20 -8.61
C ARG A 68 -13.81 12.82 -9.99
N LEU A 69 -14.71 12.61 -10.96
CA LEU A 69 -14.33 12.25 -12.33
C LEU A 69 -13.55 13.37 -13.04
N VAL A 70 -13.86 14.65 -12.75
CA VAL A 70 -13.11 15.80 -13.30
C VAL A 70 -11.69 15.91 -12.72
N GLN A 71 -11.47 15.41 -11.49
CA GLN A 71 -10.17 15.42 -10.84
C GLN A 71 -9.26 14.26 -11.29
N GLU A 72 -9.85 13.19 -11.83
CA GLU A 72 -9.13 12.02 -12.31
C GLU A 72 -8.18 12.37 -13.47
N GLN A 73 -6.91 11.99 -13.35
CA GLN A 73 -5.98 12.02 -14.46
C GLN A 73 -5.94 10.63 -15.11
N PRO A 74 -6.00 10.53 -16.44
CA PRO A 74 -5.86 9.26 -17.14
C PRO A 74 -4.54 8.58 -16.78
N ASP A 75 -4.60 7.26 -16.57
CA ASP A 75 -3.40 6.48 -16.33
C ASP A 75 -2.49 6.52 -17.59
N PRO A 76 -1.23 6.97 -17.47
CA PRO A 76 -0.31 7.00 -18.61
C PRO A 76 -0.07 5.61 -19.22
N ALA A 77 -0.08 4.53 -18.44
CA ALA A 77 0.09 3.18 -18.95
C ALA A 77 -1.05 2.78 -19.89
N VAL A 78 -2.28 3.17 -19.56
CA VAL A 78 -3.46 2.95 -20.42
C VAL A 78 -3.34 3.78 -21.71
N ALA A 79 -2.89 5.03 -21.62
CA ALA A 79 -2.67 5.87 -22.79
C ALA A 79 -1.58 5.33 -23.73
N GLU A 80 -0.51 4.73 -23.19
CA GLU A 80 0.54 4.09 -24.00
C GLU A 80 0.03 2.85 -24.73
N VAL A 81 -0.77 2.01 -24.06
CA VAL A 81 -1.41 0.83 -24.67
C VAL A 81 -2.38 1.25 -25.78
N GLU A 82 -3.21 2.28 -25.55
CA GLU A 82 -4.13 2.79 -26.58
C GLU A 82 -3.39 3.41 -27.77
N GLN A 83 -2.30 4.15 -27.53
CA GLN A 83 -1.48 4.72 -28.60
C GLN A 83 -0.74 3.64 -29.39
N ALA A 84 -0.24 2.59 -28.74
CA ALA A 84 0.37 1.44 -29.41
C ALA A 84 -0.65 0.66 -30.26
N ALA A 85 -1.87 0.47 -29.74
CA ALA A 85 -2.98 -0.13 -30.48
C ALA A 85 -3.40 0.73 -31.68
N ALA A 86 -3.41 2.06 -31.54
CA ALA A 86 -3.73 2.99 -32.64
C ALA A 86 -2.59 3.13 -33.67
N ALA A 87 -1.35 2.88 -33.28
CA ALA A 87 -0.18 2.93 -34.15
C ALA A 87 -0.06 1.71 -35.08
N GLY A 88 -0.93 0.70 -34.94
CA GLY A 88 -0.98 -0.44 -35.85
C GLY A 88 0.33 -1.23 -35.89
N MET A 89 1.01 -1.36 -34.74
CA MET A 89 2.08 -2.33 -34.60
C MET A 89 1.44 -3.72 -34.65
N ASP A 90 1.60 -4.37 -35.79
CA ASP A 90 1.45 -5.80 -35.97
C ASP A 90 2.27 -6.51 -34.90
N GLY A 91 1.57 -7.07 -33.91
CA GLY A 91 2.17 -7.75 -32.78
C GLY A 91 3.05 -8.90 -33.22
N GLU A 92 4.33 -8.84 -32.86
CA GLU A 92 4.94 -10.04 -32.30
C GLU A 92 4.26 -10.24 -30.94
N ASP A 93 3.23 -11.09 -30.91
CA ASP A 93 2.58 -11.54 -29.70
C ASP A 93 3.67 -12.03 -28.73
N PRO A 94 3.82 -11.44 -27.53
CA PRO A 94 4.77 -11.95 -26.56
C PRO A 94 4.24 -13.30 -26.07
N VAL A 95 4.94 -14.35 -26.50
CA VAL A 95 4.89 -15.73 -25.99
C VAL A 95 3.53 -16.43 -26.07
N ASP A 96 3.24 -17.01 -27.24
CA ASP A 96 2.51 -18.28 -27.30
C ASP A 96 3.49 -19.39 -26.84
N ASP A 97 3.79 -19.40 -25.54
CA ASP A 97 4.32 -20.59 -24.89
C ASP A 97 3.11 -21.52 -24.81
N GLU A 98 2.93 -22.35 -25.85
CA GLU A 98 1.87 -23.33 -25.95
C GLU A 98 1.80 -24.06 -24.60
N ILE A 99 0.81 -23.71 -23.79
CA ILE A 99 0.44 -24.51 -22.65
C ILE A 99 0.04 -25.85 -23.26
N ASP A 100 0.89 -26.85 -23.04
CA ASP A 100 0.67 -28.24 -23.43
C ASP A 100 -0.58 -28.73 -22.67
N THR A 101 -1.74 -28.41 -23.24
CA THR A 101 -3.07 -28.76 -22.72
C THR A 101 -3.40 -30.23 -22.98
N ASP A 102 -2.47 -30.97 -23.59
CA ASP A 102 -2.50 -32.42 -23.73
C ASP A 102 -1.97 -33.15 -22.48
N LEU A 103 -1.87 -32.47 -21.33
CA LEU A 103 -1.77 -33.15 -20.04
C LEU A 103 -3.10 -33.87 -19.79
N ASP A 104 -3.17 -35.13 -20.24
CA ASP A 104 -4.25 -36.11 -20.11
C ASP A 104 -5.07 -35.86 -18.83
N THR A 105 -6.08 -35.00 -18.97
CA THR A 105 -6.95 -34.61 -17.89
C THR A 105 -8.06 -35.65 -17.83
N ASP A 106 -7.72 -36.84 -17.36
CA ASP A 106 -8.67 -37.74 -16.71
C ASP A 106 -9.03 -37.18 -15.31
N LEU A 107 -9.33 -35.86 -15.26
CA LEU A 107 -9.98 -35.20 -14.14
C LEU A 107 -11.37 -34.83 -14.61
N ASP A 108 -12.21 -35.85 -14.62
CA ASP A 108 -13.66 -35.76 -14.73
C ASP A 108 -14.22 -34.89 -13.60
N GLY A 109 -14.20 -33.57 -13.83
CA GLY A 109 -14.80 -32.61 -12.92
C GLY A 109 -14.51 -31.14 -13.27
N ALA A 110 -15.49 -30.52 -13.91
CA ALA A 110 -15.70 -29.07 -14.07
C ALA A 110 -14.91 -28.35 -15.19
N GLY A 111 -15.56 -28.23 -16.34
CA GLY A 111 -15.32 -27.11 -17.23
C GLY A 111 -15.83 -25.83 -16.55
N ALA A 112 -14.90 -24.94 -16.17
CA ALA A 112 -15.22 -23.58 -15.78
C ALA A 112 -15.05 -22.68 -17.02
N SER A 113 -16.17 -22.19 -17.54
CA SER A 113 -16.18 -21.04 -18.45
C SER A 113 -15.65 -19.79 -17.72
N VAL A 114 -14.96 -18.92 -18.45
CA VAL A 114 -14.30 -17.69 -17.94
C VAL A 114 -15.25 -16.72 -17.22
N ASP A 115 -16.57 -16.85 -17.40
CA ASP A 115 -17.60 -16.10 -16.65
C ASP A 115 -17.84 -16.60 -15.19
N ASP A 116 -17.27 -17.74 -14.78
CA ASP A 116 -17.45 -18.35 -13.44
C ASP A 116 -16.21 -18.18 -12.52
N GLN A 117 -15.18 -17.46 -12.97
CA GLN A 117 -13.92 -17.26 -12.24
C GLN A 117 -13.97 -16.16 -11.16
N ILE A 118 -15.15 -15.66 -10.78
CA ILE A 118 -15.32 -14.83 -9.58
C ILE A 118 -15.78 -15.71 -8.43
N GLY A 119 -14.90 -16.59 -8.00
CA GLY A 119 -15.14 -17.52 -6.90
C GLY A 119 -14.30 -18.76 -7.07
N GLU A 120 -13.05 -18.72 -6.58
CA GLU A 120 -12.43 -19.99 -6.20
C GLU A 120 -13.41 -20.74 -5.28
N LEU A 121 -13.43 -22.06 -5.39
CA LEU A 121 -14.22 -22.88 -4.48
C LEU A 121 -13.78 -22.51 -3.07
N ILE A 122 -14.68 -21.90 -2.28
CA ILE A 122 -14.45 -21.59 -0.88
C ILE A 122 -14.18 -22.93 -0.21
N ASP A 123 -12.90 -23.22 0.02
CA ASP A 123 -12.52 -24.36 0.84
C ASP A 123 -12.77 -24.02 2.30
N ASP A 124 -12.76 -25.03 3.15
CA ASP A 124 -12.96 -24.90 4.58
C ASP A 124 -11.76 -24.27 5.31
N GLN A 125 -10.73 -23.80 4.59
CA GLN A 125 -9.50 -23.27 5.18
C GLN A 125 -9.68 -21.84 5.72
N VAL A 126 -10.75 -21.15 5.34
CA VAL A 126 -11.09 -19.81 5.85
C VAL A 126 -12.50 -19.83 6.42
N GLY A 127 -12.62 -19.53 7.71
CA GLY A 127 -13.91 -19.41 8.38
C GLY A 127 -14.65 -18.10 8.10
N GLU A 128 -15.97 -18.12 8.27
CA GLU A 128 -16.82 -16.93 8.14
C GLU A 128 -16.71 -15.99 9.35
N ASP A 129 -16.36 -16.54 10.52
CA ASP A 129 -16.24 -15.82 11.77
C ASP A 129 -14.79 -15.37 12.02
N ARG A 130 -14.63 -14.09 12.39
CA ARG A 130 -13.33 -13.51 12.78
C ARG A 130 -12.91 -14.01 14.16
N ALA A 131 -11.62 -14.28 14.35
CA ALA A 131 -11.05 -14.50 15.67
C ALA A 131 -11.03 -13.21 16.51
N GLY A 132 -11.41 -13.31 17.78
CA GLY A 132 -11.32 -12.21 18.76
C GLY A 132 -10.15 -12.34 19.73
N ARG A 133 -10.24 -11.63 20.86
CA ARG A 133 -9.22 -11.63 21.90
C ARG A 133 -9.30 -12.91 22.73
N LEU A 134 -8.19 -13.65 22.79
CA LEU A 134 -8.06 -14.85 23.63
C LEU A 134 -7.63 -14.49 25.05
N VAL A 135 -8.38 -14.97 26.04
CA VAL A 135 -8.14 -14.74 27.47
C VAL A 135 -8.04 -16.08 28.19
N ALA A 136 -7.00 -16.24 29.01
CA ALA A 136 -6.84 -17.43 29.85
C ALA A 136 -7.98 -17.50 30.90
N PRO A 137 -8.33 -18.69 31.42
CA PRO A 137 -9.42 -18.84 32.38
C PRO A 137 -9.29 -17.99 33.66
N ASP A 138 -8.05 -17.66 34.04
CA ASP A 138 -7.72 -16.82 35.20
C ASP A 138 -7.35 -15.38 34.79
N GLU A 139 -7.65 -14.98 33.56
CA GLU A 139 -7.32 -13.69 32.95
C GLU A 139 -5.80 -13.40 32.92
N GLY A 140 -4.96 -14.44 33.04
CA GLY A 140 -3.51 -14.30 33.14
C GLY A 140 -3.03 -13.75 34.48
N ALA A 141 -3.86 -13.83 35.54
CA ALA A 141 -3.53 -13.31 36.87
C ALA A 141 -2.55 -14.20 37.64
N HIS A 142 -2.42 -15.48 37.28
CA HIS A 142 -1.56 -16.44 37.95
C HIS A 142 -0.56 -17.07 36.99
N THR A 143 0.41 -17.81 37.54
CA THR A 143 1.36 -18.57 36.73
C THR A 143 0.69 -19.82 36.19
N ASP A 144 0.86 -20.11 34.92
CA ASP A 144 0.31 -21.31 34.29
C ASP A 144 0.81 -22.58 35.00
N VAL A 145 -0.12 -23.42 35.44
CA VAL A 145 0.17 -24.72 36.05
C VAL A 145 -0.30 -25.88 35.17
N GLU A 146 -1.22 -25.58 34.26
CA GLU A 146 -1.72 -26.47 33.22
C GLU A 146 -0.66 -26.62 32.11
N GLY A 147 -0.44 -27.86 31.66
CA GLY A 147 0.43 -28.13 30.51
C GLY A 147 -0.26 -27.95 29.15
N GLN A 148 -1.54 -27.57 29.15
CA GLN A 148 -2.36 -27.40 27.96
C GLN A 148 -2.44 -25.90 27.64
N LEU A 149 -2.32 -25.53 26.37
CA LEU A 149 -2.50 -24.16 25.91
C LEU A 149 -4.00 -23.95 25.64
N ASN A 150 -4.74 -23.38 26.59
CA ASN A 150 -6.17 -23.12 26.49
C ASN A 150 -6.51 -21.66 26.79
N ALA A 151 -7.40 -21.08 26.01
CA ALA A 151 -7.94 -19.74 26.19
C ALA A 151 -9.35 -19.66 25.61
N GLU A 152 -10.16 -18.72 26.09
CA GLU A 152 -11.50 -18.43 25.57
C GLU A 152 -11.46 -17.13 24.76
N ASP A 153 -12.13 -17.12 23.60
CA ASP A 153 -12.36 -15.91 22.83
C ASP A 153 -13.45 -15.06 23.50
N VAL A 154 -13.09 -13.86 23.96
CA VAL A 154 -14.02 -12.92 24.60
C VAL A 154 -14.53 -11.83 23.64
N GLY A 155 -14.31 -12.01 22.34
CA GLY A 155 -14.77 -11.13 21.27
C GLY A 155 -13.73 -10.11 20.81
N ILE A 156 -14.13 -9.31 19.82
CA ILE A 156 -13.30 -8.26 19.19
C ILE A 156 -13.02 -7.15 20.19
N ASP A 157 -11.78 -6.67 20.25
CA ASP A 157 -11.43 -5.55 21.10
C ASP A 157 -11.92 -4.22 20.49
N SER A 158 -13.06 -3.73 20.99
CA SER A 158 -13.61 -2.37 20.85
C SER A 158 -13.19 -1.59 19.58
N ALA A 159 -13.63 -2.05 18.40
CA ALA A 159 -13.54 -1.36 17.10
C ALA A 159 -12.16 -0.84 16.64
N ALA A 160 -11.09 -1.09 17.39
CA ALA A 160 -9.72 -0.69 17.09
C ALA A 160 -8.88 -1.85 16.56
N ALA A 161 -9.53 -2.93 16.13
CA ALA A 161 -8.87 -4.06 15.51
C ALA A 161 -8.02 -3.57 14.33
N SER A 162 -6.73 -3.90 14.37
CA SER A 162 -5.83 -3.58 13.27
C SER A 162 -6.25 -4.34 12.01
N ALA A 163 -5.73 -3.94 10.84
CA ALA A 163 -5.96 -4.69 9.60
C ALA A 163 -5.51 -6.16 9.72
N GLU A 164 -4.47 -6.43 10.52
CA GLU A 164 -3.95 -7.78 10.77
C GLU A 164 -4.89 -8.61 11.65
N GLU A 165 -5.43 -8.01 12.71
CA GLU A 165 -6.44 -8.66 13.57
C GLU A 165 -7.74 -8.91 12.78
N ALA A 166 -8.10 -7.98 11.90
CA ALA A 166 -9.28 -8.12 11.05
C ALA A 166 -9.16 -9.24 9.99
N ALA A 167 -7.95 -9.68 9.69
CA ALA A 167 -7.66 -10.73 8.70
C ALA A 167 -7.68 -12.16 9.27
N MET A 168 -7.69 -12.34 10.59
CA MET A 168 -7.67 -13.66 11.24
C MET A 168 -9.09 -14.24 11.42
N HIS A 169 -9.28 -15.52 11.05
CA HIS A 169 -10.58 -16.20 11.06
C HIS A 169 -10.49 -17.55 11.78
N VAL A 170 -11.61 -18.03 12.34
CA VAL A 170 -11.71 -19.33 13.00
C VAL A 170 -12.17 -20.38 12.02
N VAL A 171 -11.34 -21.40 11.77
CA VAL A 171 -11.73 -22.56 10.97
C VAL A 171 -12.55 -23.52 11.84
N PRO A 172 -13.80 -23.87 11.46
CA PRO A 172 -14.57 -24.86 12.19
C PRO A 172 -13.90 -26.24 12.09
N ASP A 173 -13.92 -26.99 13.18
CA ASP A 173 -13.47 -28.39 13.16
C ASP A 173 -14.40 -29.24 12.27
N ASP A 174 -13.81 -30.21 11.56
CA ASP A 174 -14.57 -31.21 10.81
C ASP A 174 -15.57 -31.93 11.73
N ALA A 175 -16.86 -31.89 11.36
CA ALA A 175 -17.97 -32.48 12.11
C ALA A 175 -18.04 -34.02 12.05
#